data_AF-A0A3D1N0N5-F1
#
_entry.id   AF-A0A3D1N0N5-F1
#
_cell.length_a   1.000
_cell.length_b   1.000
_cell.length_c   1.000
_cell.angle_alpha   90.00
_cell.angle_beta   90.00
_cell.angle_gamma   90.00
#
_symmetry.space_group_name_H-M   'P 1'
#
loop_
_entity.id
_entity.type
_entity.pdbx_description
1 polymer ?
#
loop_
_entity_poly.entity_id
_entity_poly.type
_entity_poly.pdbx_seq_one_letter_code
_entity_poly.pdbx_strand_id
1 'polypeptide(L)'
;MKRRKGIALVLVNLMAIFLLPLVIYLVITTTTALKHSSKEKQQNMAGGLASTVLVDLMRQFSQNYYEGHYDPELLARNQAFYSVGFSSVTIEADAASHRLYIEAVGKYGKDQNNPLSDKHLHAAVQFISDLTDYGTLINGAFTLSASNITYYGKWWITGNLSITGSNVRFAGGPLVVGGNLSVSGSNVRVDGDAYYGGSLSGSPVITGTGYNFYPSDMVYPSLREDYYKMNYNYKVTSDRTLRFNAYPSSGTFSIVGTTITVPIIDSGMIILGENVNLTVYGTVKGRVTVATTNSSPSKGTITAGQASADSDLMYYDSLTGGATTSAVYGNSIALLSSNGINFQGKTTSPAQDLTVCGVFFNRSSSNISATGGATKKLHLYGVRNKPITLSGFGGGNSMVYDVWLNSNPPPGLPERPVIITWYMR
;
A
#
# COMPACT_ATOMS: atom_id res chain seq x y z
N MET A 1 -76.33 57.56 -16.93
CA MET A 1 -75.64 56.37 -16.36
C MET A 1 -75.38 55.20 -17.34
N LYS A 2 -75.87 55.21 -18.61
CA LYS A 2 -75.73 54.05 -19.54
C LYS A 2 -74.37 53.91 -20.27
N ARG A 3 -73.48 54.92 -20.29
CA ARG A 3 -72.15 54.87 -20.96
C ARG A 3 -71.01 54.23 -20.14
N ARG A 4 -71.19 53.95 -18.84
CA ARG A 4 -70.14 53.35 -17.99
C ARG A 4 -69.98 51.83 -18.15
N LYS A 5 -70.99 51.13 -18.69
CA LYS A 5 -70.94 49.66 -18.89
C LYS A 5 -70.02 49.22 -20.05
N GLY A 6 -69.87 50.05 -21.10
CA GLY A 6 -69.00 49.74 -22.24
C GLY A 6 -67.50 49.88 -21.94
N ILE A 7 -67.13 50.88 -21.13
CA ILE A 7 -65.73 51.09 -20.70
C ILE A 7 -65.26 49.96 -19.78
N ALA A 8 -66.12 49.49 -18.88
CA ALA A 8 -65.82 48.33 -18.02
C ALA A 8 -65.58 47.05 -18.85
N LEU A 9 -66.36 46.82 -19.91
CA LEU A 9 -66.18 45.67 -20.80
C LEU A 9 -64.84 45.73 -21.56
N VAL A 10 -64.45 46.92 -22.02
CA VAL A 10 -63.15 47.13 -22.69
C VAL A 10 -62.01 46.89 -21.72
N LEU A 11 -62.10 47.39 -20.48
CA LEU A 11 -61.07 47.23 -19.45
C LEU A 11 -60.93 45.77 -19.00
N VAL A 12 -62.04 45.03 -18.91
CA VAL A 12 -62.06 43.58 -18.63
C VAL A 12 -61.43 42.79 -19.79
N ASN A 13 -61.74 43.12 -21.04
CA ASN A 13 -61.11 42.48 -22.21
C ASN A 13 -59.61 42.77 -22.28
N LEU A 14 -59.19 44.01 -22.00
CA LEU A 14 -57.78 44.39 -21.98
C LEU A 14 -57.04 43.67 -20.85
N MET A 15 -57.63 43.60 -19.65
CA MET A 15 -57.11 42.79 -18.55
C MET A 15 -57.04 41.30 -18.90
N ALA A 16 -58.04 40.74 -19.58
CA ALA A 16 -58.05 39.33 -19.99
C ALA A 16 -56.95 39.03 -21.02
N ILE A 17 -56.69 39.92 -21.98
CA ILE A 17 -55.63 39.77 -22.98
C ILE A 17 -54.23 39.72 -22.34
N PHE A 18 -54.00 40.39 -21.21
CA PHE A 18 -52.71 40.35 -20.52
C PHE A 18 -52.64 39.29 -19.40
N LEU A 19 -53.69 39.14 -18.60
CA LEU A 19 -53.69 38.22 -17.46
C LEU A 19 -53.77 36.76 -17.89
N LEU A 20 -54.53 36.44 -18.94
CA LEU A 20 -54.75 35.05 -19.34
C LEU A 20 -53.47 34.43 -19.91
N PRO A 21 -52.71 35.09 -20.82
CA PRO A 21 -51.39 34.62 -21.23
C PRO A 21 -50.36 34.62 -20.09
N LEU A 22 -50.40 35.60 -19.19
CA LEU A 22 -49.51 35.63 -18.02
C LEU A 22 -49.73 34.43 -17.09
N VAL A 23 -50.99 34.13 -16.75
CA VAL A 23 -51.34 32.99 -15.90
C VAL A 23 -50.97 31.69 -16.59
N ILE A 24 -51.25 31.53 -17.90
CA ILE A 24 -50.84 30.35 -18.66
C ILE A 24 -49.31 30.20 -18.65
N TYR A 25 -48.56 31.27 -18.91
CA TYR A 25 -47.09 31.25 -18.88
C TYR A 25 -46.57 30.87 -17.50
N LEU A 26 -47.16 31.41 -16.43
CA LEU A 26 -46.78 31.13 -15.05
C LEU A 26 -47.10 29.67 -14.66
N VAL A 27 -48.24 29.13 -15.08
CA VAL A 27 -48.57 27.71 -14.87
C VAL A 27 -47.58 26.79 -15.62
N ILE A 28 -47.27 27.09 -16.88
CA ILE A 28 -46.33 26.28 -17.69
C ILE A 28 -44.93 26.30 -17.07
N THR A 29 -44.43 27.48 -16.71
CA THR A 29 -43.09 27.64 -16.10
C THR A 29 -43.03 26.99 -14.71
N THR A 30 -44.03 27.19 -13.86
CA THR A 30 -44.09 26.57 -12.52
C THR A 30 -44.18 25.05 -12.61
N THR A 31 -44.99 24.51 -13.53
CA THR A 31 -45.09 23.06 -13.76
C THR A 31 -43.76 22.49 -14.25
N THR A 32 -43.06 23.21 -15.12
CA THR A 32 -41.75 22.81 -15.63
C THR A 32 -40.70 22.82 -14.51
N ALA A 33 -40.66 23.89 -13.71
CA ALA A 33 -39.78 23.99 -12.54
C ALA A 33 -40.04 22.89 -11.50
N LEU A 34 -41.31 22.58 -11.20
CA LEU A 34 -41.70 21.48 -10.32
C LEU A 34 -41.23 20.13 -10.84
N LYS A 35 -41.37 19.87 -12.15
CA LYS A 35 -40.87 18.64 -12.79
C LYS A 35 -39.35 18.54 -12.71
N HIS A 36 -38.62 19.63 -12.95
CA HIS A 36 -37.16 19.66 -12.81
C HIS A 36 -36.72 19.41 -11.37
N SER A 37 -37.31 20.11 -10.40
CA SER A 37 -37.02 19.92 -8.97
C SER A 37 -37.31 18.49 -8.50
N SER A 38 -38.41 17.90 -8.98
CA SER A 38 -38.75 16.50 -8.68
C SER A 38 -37.73 15.54 -9.27
N LYS A 39 -37.32 15.72 -10.54
CA LYS A 39 -36.27 14.90 -11.17
C LYS A 39 -34.92 15.04 -10.49
N GLU A 40 -34.54 16.26 -10.12
CA GLU A 40 -33.29 16.54 -9.40
C GLU A 40 -33.27 15.83 -8.04
N LYS A 41 -34.38 15.92 -7.28
CA LYS A 41 -34.53 15.17 -6.03
C LYS A 41 -34.38 13.67 -6.24
N GLN A 42 -35.02 13.12 -7.27
CA GLN A 42 -34.93 11.69 -7.61
C GLN A 42 -33.49 11.26 -7.92
N GLN A 43 -32.79 12.05 -8.74
CA GLN A 43 -31.38 11.79 -9.10
C GLN A 43 -30.45 11.92 -7.90
N ASN A 44 -30.64 12.92 -7.03
CA ASN A 44 -29.85 13.11 -5.82
C ASN A 44 -30.04 11.95 -4.83
N MET A 45 -31.26 11.43 -4.69
CA MET A 45 -31.52 10.28 -3.84
C MET A 45 -30.90 8.99 -4.42
N ALA A 46 -31.01 8.77 -5.72
CA ALA A 46 -30.35 7.65 -6.41
C ALA A 46 -28.81 7.73 -6.26
N GLY A 47 -28.22 8.91 -6.47
CA GLY A 47 -26.79 9.15 -6.28
C GLY A 47 -26.33 8.95 -4.83
N GLY A 48 -27.14 9.38 -3.85
CA GLY A 48 -26.86 9.16 -2.43
C GLY A 48 -26.81 7.67 -2.06
N LEU A 49 -27.72 6.87 -2.63
CA LEU A 49 -27.70 5.41 -2.45
C LEU A 49 -26.45 4.78 -3.07
N ALA A 50 -26.09 5.15 -4.30
CA ALA A 50 -24.87 4.67 -4.95
C ALA A 50 -23.61 5.02 -4.16
N SER A 51 -23.54 6.24 -3.62
CA SER A 51 -22.43 6.70 -2.77
C SER A 51 -22.34 5.90 -1.46
N THR A 52 -23.49 5.58 -0.85
CA THR A 52 -23.54 4.76 0.38
C THR A 52 -22.94 3.37 0.15
N VAL A 53 -23.20 2.75 -1.01
CA VAL A 53 -22.58 1.48 -1.39
C VAL A 53 -21.06 1.56 -1.39
N LEU A 54 -20.50 2.61 -1.97
CA LEU A 54 -19.04 2.79 -2.03
C LEU A 54 -18.47 3.03 -0.62
N VAL A 55 -19.11 3.87 0.19
CA VAL A 55 -18.68 4.14 1.57
C VAL A 55 -18.69 2.86 2.41
N ASP A 56 -19.69 2.00 2.25
CA ASP A 56 -19.74 0.70 2.92
C ASP A 56 -18.53 -0.18 2.56
N LEU A 57 -18.19 -0.25 1.27
CA LEU A 57 -17.04 -1.01 0.77
C LEU A 57 -15.71 -0.42 1.29
N MET A 58 -15.53 0.89 1.22
CA MET A 58 -14.33 1.54 1.74
C MET A 58 -14.20 1.33 3.26
N ARG A 59 -15.31 1.33 3.99
CA ARG A 59 -15.32 0.99 5.42
C ARG A 59 -14.89 -0.46 5.63
N GLN A 60 -15.39 -1.41 4.86
CA GLN A 60 -14.98 -2.81 4.93
C GLN A 60 -13.46 -2.94 4.67
N PHE A 61 -12.93 -2.31 3.63
CA PHE A 61 -11.50 -2.32 3.31
C PHE A 61 -10.64 -1.68 4.40
N SER A 62 -11.15 -0.64 5.08
CA SER A 62 -10.43 0.04 6.15
C SER A 62 -10.31 -0.79 7.43
N GLN A 63 -11.20 -1.78 7.63
CA GLN A 63 -11.25 -2.59 8.85
C GLN A 63 -10.24 -3.74 8.86
N ASN A 64 -9.86 -4.27 7.69
CA ASN A 64 -8.95 -5.40 7.60
C ASN A 64 -8.05 -5.34 6.37
N TYR A 65 -6.77 -4.99 6.58
CA TYR A 65 -5.74 -4.86 5.53
C TYR A 65 -5.19 -6.20 5.00
N TYR A 66 -5.74 -7.34 5.44
CA TYR A 66 -5.29 -8.69 5.07
C TYR A 66 -6.35 -9.53 4.37
N GLU A 67 -7.63 -9.17 4.49
CA GLU A 67 -8.72 -9.99 3.97
C GLU A 67 -8.89 -9.79 2.48
N GLY A 68 -9.23 -10.88 1.78
CA GLY A 68 -9.24 -11.02 0.33
C GLY A 68 -9.99 -9.92 -0.39
N HIS A 69 -9.30 -8.80 -0.61
CA HIS A 69 -9.77 -7.64 -1.36
C HIS A 69 -10.10 -7.99 -2.81
N TYR A 70 -9.72 -9.18 -3.28
CA TYR A 70 -9.95 -9.67 -4.62
C TYR A 70 -10.82 -10.93 -4.67
N ASP A 71 -11.33 -11.39 -3.52
CA ASP A 71 -12.23 -12.54 -3.44
C ASP A 71 -13.69 -12.07 -3.50
N PRO A 72 -14.44 -12.40 -4.57
CA PRO A 72 -15.84 -12.01 -4.71
C PRO A 72 -16.74 -12.40 -3.52
N GLU A 73 -16.46 -13.52 -2.85
CA GLU A 73 -17.26 -13.99 -1.70
C GLU A 73 -17.02 -13.13 -0.46
N LEU A 74 -15.78 -12.67 -0.24
CA LEU A 74 -15.42 -11.78 0.86
C LEU A 74 -15.82 -10.32 0.60
N LEU A 75 -15.98 -9.94 -0.67
CA LEU A 75 -16.47 -8.63 -1.10
C LEU A 75 -17.99 -8.50 -1.10
N ALA A 76 -18.71 -9.58 -0.77
CA ALA A 76 -20.16 -9.56 -0.66
C ALA A 76 -20.58 -8.58 0.45
N ARG A 77 -21.41 -7.58 0.08
CA ARG A 77 -21.96 -6.62 1.05
C ARG A 77 -22.76 -7.38 2.12
N ASN A 78 -22.77 -6.84 3.34
CA ASN A 78 -23.65 -7.38 4.38
C ASN A 78 -25.13 -7.12 4.02
N GLN A 79 -25.95 -8.17 4.04
CA GLN A 79 -27.38 -8.15 3.69
C GLN A 79 -28.19 -7.06 4.39
N ALA A 80 -27.78 -6.64 5.59
CA ALA A 80 -28.43 -5.55 6.32
C ALA A 80 -28.44 -4.21 5.55
N PHE A 81 -27.52 -3.99 4.61
CA PHE A 81 -27.35 -2.72 3.90
C PHE A 81 -27.95 -2.68 2.47
N TYR A 82 -28.55 -3.76 1.99
CA TYR A 82 -29.16 -3.81 0.64
C TYR A 82 -30.46 -4.61 0.52
N SER A 83 -31.01 -5.12 1.63
CA SER A 83 -32.20 -6.01 1.65
C SER A 83 -33.46 -5.46 0.94
N VAL A 84 -33.51 -4.15 0.68
CA VAL A 84 -34.61 -3.47 -0.02
C VAL A 84 -34.38 -3.33 -1.54
N GLY A 85 -33.21 -3.72 -2.07
CA GLY A 85 -32.94 -3.85 -3.50
C GLY A 85 -32.76 -2.55 -4.32
N PHE A 86 -32.84 -1.39 -3.66
CA PHE A 86 -32.64 -0.07 -4.29
C PHE A 86 -31.16 0.32 -4.47
N SER A 87 -30.23 -0.58 -4.18
CA SER A 87 -28.81 -0.41 -4.46
C SER A 87 -28.17 -1.72 -4.88
N SER A 88 -27.30 -1.72 -5.87
CA SER A 88 -26.53 -2.88 -6.32
C SER A 88 -25.06 -2.51 -6.55
N VAL A 89 -24.20 -3.52 -6.59
CA VAL A 89 -22.78 -3.34 -6.91
C VAL A 89 -22.28 -4.45 -7.81
N THR A 90 -21.45 -4.07 -8.78
CA THR A 90 -20.63 -4.98 -9.58
C THR A 90 -19.17 -4.66 -9.30
N ILE A 91 -18.37 -5.71 -9.07
CA ILE A 91 -16.95 -5.57 -8.77
C ILE A 91 -16.16 -6.42 -9.76
N GLU A 92 -15.15 -5.82 -10.39
CA GLU A 92 -14.17 -6.51 -11.21
C GLU A 92 -12.78 -6.38 -10.56
N ALA A 93 -12.15 -7.51 -10.27
CA ALA A 93 -10.87 -7.56 -9.58
C ALA A 93 -9.71 -7.79 -10.55
N ASP A 94 -8.69 -6.94 -10.47
CA ASP A 94 -7.38 -7.14 -11.08
C ASP A 94 -6.35 -7.35 -9.96
N ALA A 95 -6.23 -8.60 -9.50
CA ALA A 95 -5.32 -8.99 -8.43
C ALA A 95 -3.84 -8.86 -8.82
N ALA A 96 -3.52 -8.83 -10.12
CA ALA A 96 -2.15 -8.66 -10.59
C ALA A 96 -1.70 -7.20 -10.43
N SER A 97 -2.56 -6.24 -10.78
CA SER A 97 -2.30 -4.81 -10.62
C SER A 97 -2.74 -4.24 -9.26
N HIS A 98 -3.23 -5.09 -8.35
CA HIS A 98 -3.75 -4.72 -7.04
C HIS A 98 -4.90 -3.70 -7.10
N ARG A 99 -5.83 -3.87 -8.05
CA ARG A 99 -6.93 -2.93 -8.30
C ARG A 99 -8.30 -3.60 -8.23
N LEU A 100 -9.28 -2.82 -7.79
CA LEU A 100 -10.70 -3.13 -7.88
C LEU A 100 -11.42 -2.05 -8.68
N TYR A 101 -12.18 -2.46 -9.67
CA TYR A 101 -13.14 -1.60 -10.37
C TYR A 101 -14.52 -1.87 -9.80
N ILE A 102 -15.18 -0.82 -9.35
CA ILE A 102 -16.47 -0.89 -8.67
C ILE A 102 -17.47 -0.07 -9.46
N GLU A 103 -18.59 -0.70 -9.82
CA GLU A 103 -19.78 -0.01 -10.30
C GLU A 103 -20.90 -0.16 -9.27
N ALA A 104 -21.22 0.93 -8.59
CA ALA A 104 -22.34 1.01 -7.66
C ALA A 104 -23.54 1.68 -8.35
N VAL A 105 -24.71 1.07 -8.22
CA VAL A 105 -25.95 1.60 -8.79
C VAL A 105 -26.92 1.91 -7.66
N GLY A 106 -27.45 3.13 -7.65
CA GLY A 106 -28.53 3.53 -6.76
C GLY A 106 -29.81 3.76 -7.55
N LYS A 107 -30.94 3.30 -7.02
CA LYS A 107 -32.25 3.34 -7.67
C LYS A 107 -33.25 4.08 -6.78
N TYR A 108 -34.05 4.96 -7.36
CA TYR A 108 -35.14 5.64 -6.66
C TYR A 108 -36.49 5.24 -7.28
N GLY A 109 -37.43 4.77 -6.47
CA GLY A 109 -38.77 4.39 -6.93
C GLY A 109 -39.54 3.57 -5.90
N LYS A 110 -40.73 3.11 -6.28
CA LYS A 110 -41.50 2.12 -5.49
C LYS A 110 -41.19 0.68 -5.91
N ASP A 111 -40.67 0.50 -7.12
CA ASP A 111 -40.29 -0.79 -7.69
C ASP A 111 -38.81 -0.72 -8.10
N GLN A 112 -38.01 -1.66 -7.62
CA GLN A 112 -36.58 -1.79 -7.95
C GLN A 112 -36.32 -2.24 -9.39
N ASN A 113 -37.30 -2.92 -10.01
CA ASN A 113 -37.22 -3.41 -11.38
C ASN A 113 -37.60 -2.31 -12.37
N ASN A 114 -38.39 -1.32 -11.91
CA ASN A 114 -38.81 -0.16 -12.69
C ASN A 114 -38.60 1.14 -11.88
N PRO A 115 -37.35 1.54 -11.64
CA PRO A 115 -37.07 2.75 -10.88
C PRO A 115 -37.49 4.00 -11.66
N LEU A 116 -37.90 5.04 -10.93
CA LEU A 116 -38.19 6.36 -11.50
C LEU A 116 -36.90 7.11 -11.89
N SER A 117 -35.78 6.77 -11.26
CA SER A 117 -34.44 7.24 -11.60
C SER A 117 -33.40 6.24 -11.11
N ASP A 118 -32.32 6.11 -11.86
CA ASP A 118 -31.10 5.39 -11.49
C ASP A 118 -29.86 6.30 -11.65
N LYS A 119 -28.79 5.95 -10.92
CA LYS A 119 -27.48 6.58 -11.02
C LYS A 119 -26.39 5.55 -10.88
N HIS A 120 -25.37 5.67 -11.72
CA HIS A 120 -24.22 4.79 -11.75
C HIS A 120 -23.01 5.55 -11.21
N LEU A 121 -22.32 4.93 -10.27
CA LEU A 121 -21.10 5.44 -9.68
C LEU A 121 -19.99 4.45 -10.02
N HIS A 122 -18.95 4.95 -10.67
CA HIS A 122 -17.78 4.15 -11.00
C HIS A 122 -16.60 4.61 -10.14
N ALA A 123 -15.92 3.65 -9.54
CA ALA A 123 -14.73 3.88 -8.74
C ALA A 123 -13.63 2.88 -9.10
N ALA A 124 -12.38 3.32 -9.01
CA ALA A 124 -11.24 2.43 -9.01
C ALA A 124 -10.48 2.60 -7.70
N VAL A 125 -10.28 1.50 -6.98
CA VAL A 125 -9.53 1.43 -5.74
C VAL A 125 -8.24 0.65 -6.01
N GLN A 126 -7.10 1.21 -5.64
CA GLN A 126 -5.83 0.50 -5.63
C GLN A 126 -5.44 0.18 -4.20
N PHE A 127 -4.95 -1.02 -3.99
CA PHE A 127 -4.44 -1.46 -2.71
C PHE A 127 -2.92 -1.35 -2.74
N ILE A 128 -2.37 -0.61 -1.77
CA ILE A 128 -0.94 -0.37 -1.68
C ILE A 128 -0.48 -0.76 -0.28
N SER A 129 0.63 -1.50 -0.21
CA SER A 129 1.26 -1.76 1.08
C SER A 129 2.20 -0.62 1.45
N ASP A 130 2.06 -0.10 2.67
CA ASP A 130 3.05 0.83 3.23
C ASP A 130 4.46 0.18 3.26
N LEU A 131 4.53 -1.16 3.31
CA LEU A 131 5.78 -1.93 3.27
C LEU A 131 6.46 -1.97 1.90
N THR A 132 5.82 -1.45 0.86
CA THR A 132 6.41 -1.29 -0.48
C THR A 132 6.48 0.15 -0.94
N ASP A 133 5.70 1.07 -0.35
CA ASP A 133 5.69 2.49 -0.70
C ASP A 133 6.77 3.33 0.01
N TYR A 134 7.13 2.97 1.25
CA TYR A 134 8.16 3.66 2.02
C TYR A 134 9.49 2.93 1.93
N GLY A 135 10.56 3.63 1.55
CA GLY A 135 11.91 3.06 1.51
C GLY A 135 12.44 2.68 2.91
N THR A 136 11.99 3.39 3.95
CA THR A 136 12.26 3.02 5.34
C THR A 136 11.10 3.40 6.23
N LEU A 137 10.64 2.43 7.02
CA LEU A 137 9.62 2.61 8.05
C LEU A 137 10.24 2.32 9.41
N ILE A 138 9.96 3.10 10.45
CA ILE A 138 10.46 2.82 11.80
C ILE A 138 9.35 3.06 12.81
N ASN A 139 9.03 2.02 13.58
CA ASN A 139 8.13 2.16 14.72
C ASN A 139 8.90 2.53 15.99
N GLY A 140 8.81 3.79 16.38
CA GLY A 140 9.44 4.34 17.57
C GLY A 140 10.47 5.42 17.26
N ALA A 141 11.22 5.83 18.30
CA ALA A 141 12.28 6.81 18.16
C ALA A 141 13.52 6.22 17.46
N PHE A 142 14.22 7.04 16.70
CA PHE A 142 15.41 6.65 15.96
C PHE A 142 16.51 7.71 15.99
N THR A 143 17.77 7.27 16.14
CA THR A 143 18.95 8.12 16.01
C THR A 143 19.79 7.68 14.82
N LEU A 144 19.97 8.60 13.88
CA LEU A 144 20.82 8.45 12.72
C LEU A 144 22.19 9.09 12.99
N SER A 145 23.19 8.25 13.28
CA SER A 145 24.57 8.69 13.52
C SER A 145 25.51 8.54 12.32
N ALA A 146 25.05 7.90 11.24
CA ALA A 146 25.85 7.68 10.05
C ALA A 146 26.08 8.99 9.27
N SER A 147 27.30 9.21 8.78
CA SER A 147 27.68 10.37 7.97
C SER A 147 27.96 9.99 6.51
N ASN A 148 27.85 10.95 5.59
CA ASN A 148 28.07 10.78 4.14
C ASN A 148 27.14 9.73 3.51
N ILE A 149 25.84 9.79 3.84
CA ILE A 149 24.86 8.81 3.39
C ILE A 149 23.70 9.49 2.66
N THR A 150 23.29 8.89 1.54
CA THR A 150 22.05 9.25 0.84
C THR A 150 21.06 8.11 1.00
N TYR A 151 19.89 8.43 1.53
CA TYR A 151 18.76 7.52 1.66
C TYR A 151 17.76 7.79 0.55
N TYR A 152 17.37 6.75 -0.18
CA TYR A 152 16.39 6.86 -1.24
C TYR A 152 14.99 6.44 -0.76
N GLY A 153 13.95 7.02 -1.37
CA GLY A 153 12.55 6.69 -1.12
C GLY A 153 11.91 7.49 0.02
N LYS A 154 10.62 7.25 0.26
CA LYS A 154 9.87 7.91 1.35
C LYS A 154 10.30 7.35 2.71
N TRP A 155 10.35 8.21 3.72
CA TRP A 155 10.69 7.82 5.09
C TRP A 155 9.53 8.08 6.02
N TRP A 156 9.24 7.11 6.88
CA TRP A 156 8.23 7.25 7.91
C TRP A 156 8.72 6.70 9.26
N ILE A 157 8.72 7.56 10.27
CA ILE A 157 9.13 7.25 11.63
C ILE A 157 7.99 7.65 12.57
N THR A 158 7.49 6.74 13.40
CA THR A 158 6.36 7.05 14.30
C THR A 158 6.77 7.84 15.55
N GLY A 159 8.06 7.83 15.91
CA GLY A 159 8.59 8.57 17.07
C GLY A 159 9.50 9.75 16.69
N ASN A 160 10.38 10.12 17.62
CA ASN A 160 11.38 11.17 17.40
C ASN A 160 12.46 10.71 16.41
N LEU A 161 12.95 11.62 15.56
CA LEU A 161 14.13 11.41 14.72
C LEU A 161 15.25 12.36 15.18
N SER A 162 16.38 11.79 15.59
CA SER A 162 17.62 12.54 15.85
C SER A 162 18.66 12.25 14.78
N ILE A 163 19.16 13.28 14.09
CA ILE A 163 20.20 13.18 13.07
C ILE A 163 21.46 13.83 13.61
N THR A 164 22.44 13.01 13.97
CA THR A 164 23.74 13.45 14.51
C THR A 164 24.86 13.31 13.48
N GLY A 165 24.68 12.46 12.47
CA GLY A 165 25.63 12.32 11.36
C GLY A 165 25.61 13.49 10.38
N SER A 166 26.77 13.79 9.79
CA SER A 166 26.97 14.88 8.82
C SER A 166 26.84 14.41 7.38
N ASN A 167 26.52 15.31 6.44
CA ASN A 167 26.32 15.00 5.01
C ASN A 167 25.27 13.90 4.80
N VAL A 168 24.14 14.03 5.49
CA VAL A 168 22.99 13.11 5.35
C VAL A 168 22.01 13.70 4.35
N ARG A 169 21.61 12.92 3.35
CA ARG A 169 20.64 13.33 2.35
C ARG A 169 19.48 12.35 2.30
N PHE A 170 18.25 12.84 2.43
CA PHE A 170 17.03 12.08 2.13
C PHE A 170 16.58 12.47 0.72
N ALA A 171 16.64 11.52 -0.21
CA ALA A 171 16.36 11.70 -1.62
C ALA A 171 15.14 10.85 -2.04
N GLY A 172 14.23 11.40 -2.84
CA GLY A 172 13.18 10.60 -3.48
C GLY A 172 11.90 10.39 -2.67
N GLY A 173 11.53 11.32 -1.80
CA GLY A 173 10.23 11.32 -1.14
C GLY A 173 10.15 12.22 0.09
N PRO A 174 8.95 12.35 0.70
CA PRO A 174 8.81 13.06 1.96
C PRO A 174 9.50 12.33 3.11
N LEU A 175 9.98 13.11 4.07
CA LEU A 175 10.43 12.64 5.39
C LEU A 175 9.31 12.88 6.39
N VAL A 176 8.71 11.83 6.93
CA VAL A 176 7.59 11.90 7.89
C VAL A 176 8.02 11.41 9.26
N VAL A 177 7.88 12.26 10.27
CA VAL A 177 8.33 12.03 11.65
C VAL A 177 7.17 12.29 12.61
N GLY A 178 6.76 11.31 13.40
CA GLY A 178 5.66 11.43 14.35
C GLY A 178 5.97 12.30 15.55
N GLY A 179 7.25 12.46 15.90
CA GLY A 179 7.70 13.28 17.01
C GLY A 179 8.57 14.46 16.60
N ASN A 180 9.54 14.77 17.46
CA ASN A 180 10.54 15.82 17.22
C ASN A 180 11.51 15.40 16.12
N LEU A 181 11.86 16.36 15.25
CA LEU A 181 12.96 16.25 14.30
C LEU A 181 14.14 17.07 14.82
N SER A 182 15.19 16.41 15.27
CA SER A 182 16.39 17.04 15.83
C SER A 182 17.60 16.83 14.94
N VAL A 183 18.18 17.91 14.45
CA VAL A 183 19.32 17.88 13.53
C VAL A 183 20.51 18.60 14.18
N SER A 184 21.55 17.83 14.48
CA SER A 184 22.83 18.34 15.00
C SER A 184 24.00 18.09 14.05
N GLY A 185 23.86 17.13 13.12
CA GLY A 185 24.82 16.92 12.05
C GLY A 185 24.87 18.09 11.07
N SER A 186 26.04 18.31 10.46
CA SER A 186 26.24 19.38 9.46
C SER A 186 25.78 18.92 8.07
N ASN A 187 25.25 19.83 7.25
CA ASN A 187 24.84 19.55 5.86
C ASN A 187 23.84 18.39 5.74
N VAL A 188 22.76 18.47 6.51
CA VAL A 188 21.61 17.55 6.41
C VAL A 188 20.61 18.12 5.43
N ARG A 189 20.18 17.31 4.45
CA ARG A 189 19.30 17.74 3.37
C ARG A 189 18.12 16.79 3.17
N VAL A 190 16.94 17.35 2.95
CA VAL A 190 15.70 16.65 2.59
C VAL A 190 15.28 17.15 1.20
N ASP A 191 15.33 16.26 0.20
CA ASP A 191 14.89 16.55 -1.17
C ASP A 191 13.41 16.22 -1.36
N GLY A 192 12.58 16.93 -0.61
CA GLY A 192 11.14 16.75 -0.59
C GLY A 192 10.53 17.53 0.55
N ASP A 193 9.28 17.22 0.87
CA ASP A 193 8.59 17.77 2.04
C ASP A 193 9.07 17.08 3.32
N ALA A 194 9.05 17.81 4.43
CA ALA A 194 9.31 17.27 5.75
C ALA A 194 8.08 17.47 6.63
N TYR A 195 7.54 16.39 7.17
CA TYR A 195 6.40 16.39 8.09
C TYR A 195 6.92 15.99 9.47
N TYR A 196 6.67 16.79 10.49
CA TYR A 196 7.07 16.49 11.87
C TYR A 196 5.93 16.82 12.83
N GLY A 197 5.61 15.93 13.77
CA GLY A 197 4.52 16.13 14.74
C GLY A 197 4.91 16.96 15.97
N GLY A 198 6.21 17.16 16.19
CA GLY A 198 6.76 17.90 17.33
C GLY A 198 7.52 19.17 16.95
N SER A 199 8.65 19.43 17.61
CA SER A 199 9.52 20.55 17.24
C SER A 199 10.57 20.13 16.21
N LEU A 200 10.86 21.02 15.26
CA LEU A 200 12.09 20.98 14.47
C LEU A 200 13.20 21.75 15.21
N SER A 201 14.34 21.09 15.45
CA SER A 201 15.54 21.71 16.02
C SER A 201 16.74 21.49 15.08
N GLY A 202 17.62 22.49 14.98
CA GLY A 202 18.67 22.55 13.96
C GLY A 202 18.21 23.26 12.68
N SER A 203 18.97 23.06 11.60
CA SER A 203 18.69 23.72 10.31
C SER A 203 18.99 22.80 9.13
N PRO A 204 18.23 21.69 8.95
CA PRO A 204 18.35 20.91 7.73
C PRO A 204 17.89 21.75 6.53
N VAL A 205 18.52 21.53 5.38
CA VAL A 205 18.09 22.11 4.10
C VAL A 205 16.92 21.29 3.58
N ILE A 206 15.72 21.85 3.58
CA ILE A 206 14.51 21.21 3.03
C ILE A 206 14.23 21.85 1.67
N THR A 207 14.24 21.06 0.60
CA THR A 207 14.01 21.55 -0.78
C THR A 207 12.52 21.76 -1.06
N GLY A 208 11.64 20.97 -0.44
CA GLY A 208 10.19 21.16 -0.46
C GLY A 208 9.73 22.06 0.69
N THR A 209 8.62 21.70 1.33
CA THR A 209 8.06 22.44 2.47
C THR A 209 8.17 21.65 3.78
N GLY A 210 8.50 22.35 4.86
CA GLY A 210 8.44 21.80 6.22
C GLY A 210 7.08 22.06 6.86
N TYR A 211 6.39 21.01 7.30
CA TYR A 211 5.10 21.06 7.96
C TYR A 211 5.22 20.53 9.39
N ASN A 212 4.80 21.34 10.37
CA ASN A 212 4.59 20.88 11.74
C ASN A 212 3.22 20.17 11.84
N PHE A 213 3.13 19.03 11.18
CA PHE A 213 1.94 18.23 11.07
C PHE A 213 2.36 16.77 10.87
N TYR A 214 1.75 15.86 11.64
CA TYR A 214 1.85 14.43 11.41
C TYR A 214 0.48 13.92 10.92
N PRO A 215 0.39 13.30 9.73
CA PRO A 215 -0.89 12.83 9.21
C PRO A 215 -1.49 11.77 10.14
N SER A 216 -2.70 12.05 10.65
CA SER A 216 -3.37 11.26 11.68
C SER A 216 -3.82 9.87 11.22
N ASP A 217 -3.88 9.66 9.91
CA ASP A 217 -4.26 8.41 9.25
C ASP A 217 -3.07 7.46 9.04
N MET A 218 -1.87 7.83 9.48
CA MET A 218 -0.69 6.98 9.41
C MET A 218 -0.69 5.93 10.53
N VAL A 219 -1.15 4.71 10.19
CA VAL A 219 -1.20 3.55 11.09
C VAL A 219 -0.08 2.57 10.75
N TYR A 220 0.87 2.39 11.67
CA TYR A 220 2.03 1.53 11.41
C TYR A 220 1.58 0.09 11.08
N PRO A 221 2.14 -0.56 10.03
CA PRO A 221 1.73 -1.89 9.64
C PRO A 221 1.92 -2.93 10.75
N SER A 222 0.84 -3.64 11.10
CA SER A 222 0.89 -4.76 12.05
C SER A 222 0.81 -6.08 11.31
N LEU A 223 1.91 -6.85 11.33
CA LEU A 223 1.89 -8.21 10.79
C LEU A 223 1.10 -9.18 11.67
N ARG A 224 0.23 -9.98 11.06
CA ARG A 224 -0.59 -10.99 11.76
C ARG A 224 -0.07 -12.41 11.50
N GLU A 225 0.43 -13.08 12.53
CA GLU A 225 0.90 -14.47 12.40
C GLU A 225 -0.20 -15.43 11.96
N ASP A 226 -1.40 -15.27 12.50
CA ASP A 226 -2.53 -16.14 12.21
C ASP A 226 -2.93 -16.07 10.73
N TYR A 227 -2.75 -14.92 10.08
CA TYR A 227 -2.92 -14.81 8.62
C TYR A 227 -1.95 -15.73 7.89
N TYR A 228 -0.66 -15.70 8.22
CA TYR A 228 0.33 -16.56 7.57
C TYR A 228 0.15 -18.04 7.92
N LYS A 229 -0.35 -18.37 9.12
CA LYS A 229 -0.71 -19.74 9.50
C LYS A 229 -1.88 -20.31 8.71
N MET A 230 -2.81 -19.47 8.26
CA MET A 230 -3.96 -19.91 7.46
C MET A 230 -3.73 -19.86 5.95
N ASN A 231 -2.86 -18.95 5.47
CA ASN A 231 -2.72 -18.63 4.04
C ASN A 231 -1.37 -19.03 3.43
N TYR A 232 -0.61 -19.92 4.06
CA TYR A 232 0.64 -20.41 3.49
C TYR A 232 0.38 -21.35 2.30
N ASN A 233 1.28 -21.31 1.31
CA ASN A 233 1.34 -22.30 0.25
C ASN A 233 2.33 -23.43 0.56
N TYR A 234 3.36 -23.13 1.35
CA TYR A 234 4.32 -24.13 1.81
C TYR A 234 4.71 -23.89 3.26
N LYS A 235 4.84 -24.97 4.04
CA LYS A 235 5.20 -24.90 5.46
C LYS A 235 6.48 -25.64 5.76
N VAL A 236 7.35 -25.00 6.53
CA VAL A 236 8.61 -25.53 7.05
C VAL A 236 8.51 -25.62 8.57
N THR A 237 8.75 -26.80 9.12
CA THR A 237 8.60 -27.11 10.57
C THR A 237 9.92 -27.49 11.25
N SER A 238 11.04 -27.40 10.53
CA SER A 238 12.39 -27.54 11.09
C SER A 238 13.31 -26.45 10.55
N ASP A 239 14.42 -26.17 11.23
CA ASP A 239 15.39 -25.19 10.74
C ASP A 239 15.94 -25.65 9.38
N ARG A 240 15.85 -24.78 8.38
CA ARG A 240 16.18 -25.11 7.00
C ARG A 240 16.77 -23.92 6.26
N THR A 241 17.43 -24.28 5.17
CA THR A 241 17.94 -23.33 4.19
C THR A 241 17.14 -23.51 2.90
N LEU A 242 16.56 -22.42 2.41
CA LEU A 242 15.81 -22.34 1.17
C LEU A 242 16.68 -21.66 0.11
N ARG A 243 16.89 -22.35 -1.00
CA ARG A 243 17.62 -21.81 -2.16
C ARG A 243 16.64 -21.56 -3.29
N PHE A 244 16.51 -20.31 -3.73
CA PHE A 244 15.71 -19.94 -4.89
C PHE A 244 16.52 -20.17 -6.18
N ASN A 245 15.93 -20.90 -7.13
CA ASN A 245 16.62 -21.42 -8.30
C ASN A 245 16.08 -20.84 -9.61
N ALA A 246 16.06 -19.52 -9.79
CA ALA A 246 15.54 -18.93 -11.03
C ALA A 246 16.35 -19.27 -12.29
N TYR A 247 17.65 -19.49 -12.17
CA TYR A 247 18.55 -19.73 -13.31
C TYR A 247 18.67 -21.24 -13.66
N PRO A 248 18.66 -21.64 -14.95
CA PRO A 248 18.45 -20.79 -16.15
C PRO A 248 16.99 -20.51 -16.52
N SER A 249 16.00 -21.12 -15.87
CA SER A 249 14.58 -20.74 -16.11
C SER A 249 13.55 -21.26 -15.10
N SER A 250 13.95 -21.97 -14.03
CA SER A 250 12.97 -22.62 -13.16
C SER A 250 12.40 -21.66 -12.11
N GLY A 251 11.08 -21.43 -12.11
CA GLY A 251 10.41 -20.73 -11.00
C GLY A 251 10.27 -21.66 -9.79
N THR A 252 11.36 -22.00 -9.11
CA THR A 252 11.36 -22.97 -8.00
C THR A 252 12.25 -22.54 -6.84
N PHE A 253 12.05 -23.16 -5.68
CA PHE A 253 13.04 -23.18 -4.61
C PHE A 253 13.30 -24.62 -4.14
N SER A 254 14.50 -24.88 -3.65
CA SER A 254 14.90 -26.16 -3.07
C SER A 254 15.19 -26.04 -1.59
N ILE A 255 14.97 -27.12 -0.86
CA ILE A 255 15.41 -27.25 0.53
C ILE A 255 16.81 -27.86 0.53
N VAL A 256 17.81 -27.06 0.92
CA VAL A 256 19.22 -27.48 0.90
C VAL A 256 19.43 -28.68 1.82
N GLY A 257 20.19 -29.66 1.34
CA GLY A 257 20.41 -30.94 2.04
C GLY A 257 19.30 -31.97 1.80
N THR A 258 18.34 -31.68 0.92
CA THR A 258 17.28 -32.63 0.51
C THR A 258 17.13 -32.65 -1.02
N THR A 259 16.32 -33.57 -1.53
CA THR A 259 15.91 -33.60 -2.95
C THR A 259 14.64 -32.79 -3.22
N ILE A 260 14.05 -32.17 -2.20
CA ILE A 260 12.78 -31.45 -2.32
C ILE A 260 13.00 -30.15 -3.09
N THR A 261 12.25 -30.01 -4.19
CA THR A 261 12.14 -28.78 -4.99
C THR A 261 10.67 -28.45 -5.18
N VAL A 262 10.31 -27.20 -4.93
CA VAL A 262 8.92 -26.74 -4.91
C VAL A 262 8.76 -25.62 -5.94
N PRO A 263 7.77 -25.70 -6.84
CA PRO A 263 7.49 -24.62 -7.78
C PRO A 263 6.87 -23.42 -7.07
N ILE A 264 7.30 -22.23 -7.48
CA ILE A 264 6.71 -20.96 -7.09
C ILE A 264 5.45 -20.76 -7.94
N ILE A 265 4.34 -20.43 -7.28
CA ILE A 265 3.04 -20.28 -7.92
C ILE A 265 2.98 -18.90 -8.60
N ASP A 266 2.43 -18.85 -9.81
CA ASP A 266 2.34 -17.62 -10.61
C ASP A 266 1.53 -16.50 -9.93
N SER A 267 0.49 -16.87 -9.15
CA SER A 267 -0.30 -15.92 -8.36
C SER A 267 0.50 -15.28 -7.22
N GLY A 268 1.65 -15.84 -6.87
CA GLY A 268 2.43 -15.51 -5.69
C GLY A 268 2.38 -16.63 -4.65
N MET A 269 3.42 -16.71 -3.83
CA MET A 269 3.62 -17.78 -2.86
C MET A 269 3.97 -17.25 -1.47
N ILE A 270 3.30 -17.76 -0.43
CA ILE A 270 3.64 -17.57 0.98
C ILE A 270 4.30 -18.86 1.52
N ILE A 271 5.54 -18.73 1.99
CA ILE A 271 6.29 -19.78 2.67
C ILE A 271 6.29 -19.47 4.17
N LEU A 272 5.74 -20.36 4.97
CA LEU A 272 5.69 -20.23 6.43
C LEU A 272 6.75 -21.10 7.09
N GLY A 273 7.66 -20.48 7.85
CA GLY A 273 8.47 -21.15 8.85
C GLY A 273 7.77 -21.14 10.21
N GLU A 274 7.16 -22.26 10.60
CA GLU A 274 6.44 -22.37 11.86
C GLU A 274 7.38 -22.72 13.02
N ASN A 275 7.68 -21.76 13.90
CA ASN A 275 8.59 -21.91 15.03
C ASN A 275 9.99 -22.45 14.64
N VAL A 276 10.55 -21.91 13.56
CA VAL A 276 11.85 -22.30 13.00
C VAL A 276 12.72 -21.10 12.69
N ASN A 277 14.01 -21.35 12.50
CA ASN A 277 14.91 -20.41 11.84
C ASN A 277 15.09 -20.80 10.39
N LEU A 278 15.02 -19.82 9.50
CA LEU A 278 15.21 -20.02 8.07
C LEU A 278 16.45 -19.30 7.58
N THR A 279 17.15 -19.91 6.64
CA THR A 279 18.15 -19.23 5.81
C THR A 279 17.63 -19.16 4.38
N VAL A 280 17.76 -18.02 3.70
CA VAL A 280 17.26 -17.80 2.34
C VAL A 280 18.34 -17.17 1.47
N TYR A 281 18.49 -17.65 0.24
CA TYR A 281 19.37 -17.04 -0.76
C TYR A 281 19.02 -17.53 -2.17
N GLY A 282 19.68 -16.99 -3.18
CA GLY A 282 19.51 -17.31 -4.59
C GLY A 282 18.73 -16.25 -5.34
N THR A 283 18.25 -16.62 -6.53
CA THR A 283 17.53 -15.71 -7.42
C THR A 283 16.05 -16.10 -7.46
N VAL A 284 15.17 -15.15 -7.15
CA VAL A 284 13.72 -15.34 -7.04
C VAL A 284 13.05 -15.03 -8.37
N LYS A 285 12.30 -16.00 -8.91
CA LYS A 285 11.42 -15.84 -10.08
C LYS A 285 9.98 -16.04 -9.65
N GLY A 286 9.15 -15.02 -9.79
CA GLY A 286 7.81 -14.91 -9.21
C GLY A 286 7.78 -14.06 -7.93
N ARG A 287 6.59 -13.96 -7.31
CA ARG A 287 6.36 -13.16 -6.10
C ARG A 287 6.33 -14.06 -4.87
N VAL A 288 7.22 -13.85 -3.90
CA VAL A 288 7.38 -14.75 -2.74
C VAL A 288 7.38 -13.98 -1.43
N THR A 289 6.68 -14.48 -0.42
CA THR A 289 6.79 -14.00 0.96
C THR A 289 7.24 -15.13 1.85
N VAL A 290 8.37 -14.95 2.53
CA VAL A 290 8.86 -15.88 3.56
C VAL A 290 8.53 -15.27 4.92
N ALA A 291 7.57 -15.86 5.61
CA ALA A 291 7.14 -15.45 6.94
C ALA A 291 7.56 -16.49 7.98
N THR A 292 7.91 -16.05 9.20
CA THR A 292 8.16 -16.96 10.32
C THR A 292 7.30 -16.61 11.52
N THR A 293 6.93 -17.62 12.28
CA THR A 293 6.30 -17.49 13.61
C THR A 293 7.25 -18.02 14.66
N ASN A 294 7.07 -17.58 15.91
CA ASN A 294 7.85 -18.09 17.02
C ASN A 294 6.96 -18.42 18.22
N SER A 295 7.11 -19.62 18.75
CA SER A 295 6.60 -19.98 20.08
C SER A 295 7.73 -20.03 21.12
N SER A 296 8.96 -19.69 20.72
CA SER A 296 10.13 -19.60 21.59
C SER A 296 11.07 -18.46 21.18
N PRO A 297 11.83 -17.85 22.13
CA PRO A 297 12.72 -16.72 21.84
C PRO A 297 13.93 -17.04 20.93
N SER A 298 14.23 -18.32 20.65
CA SER A 298 15.36 -18.74 19.80
C SER A 298 14.95 -19.06 18.36
N LYS A 299 13.65 -18.96 18.06
CA LYS A 299 13.05 -19.26 16.75
C LYS A 299 12.42 -18.02 16.14
N GLY A 300 12.11 -18.06 14.85
CA GLY A 300 11.50 -16.94 14.12
C GLY A 300 12.50 -15.99 13.47
N THR A 301 13.76 -16.40 13.35
CA THR A 301 14.80 -15.62 12.69
C THR A 301 14.90 -16.03 11.22
N ILE A 302 15.03 -15.05 10.32
CA ILE A 302 15.34 -15.27 8.91
C ILE A 302 16.73 -14.71 8.62
N THR A 303 17.63 -15.55 8.10
CA THR A 303 18.96 -15.13 7.62
C THR A 303 18.95 -15.07 6.11
N ALA A 304 19.30 -13.93 5.51
CA ALA A 304 19.54 -13.83 4.07
C ALA A 304 21.06 -13.91 3.81
N GLY A 305 21.45 -14.89 3.00
CA GLY A 305 22.85 -15.21 2.72
C GLY A 305 23.47 -16.26 3.66
N GLN A 306 24.76 -16.55 3.44
CA GLN A 306 25.52 -17.58 4.15
C GLN A 306 26.97 -17.14 4.38
N ALA A 307 27.56 -17.59 5.49
CA ALA A 307 28.96 -17.28 5.82
C ALA A 307 29.98 -18.06 4.97
N SER A 308 29.60 -19.22 4.44
CA SER A 308 30.53 -20.17 3.80
C SER A 308 30.43 -20.21 2.28
N ALA A 309 29.40 -19.63 1.69
CA ALA A 309 29.11 -19.70 0.26
C ALA A 309 28.70 -18.34 -0.30
N ASP A 310 28.88 -18.18 -1.61
CA ASP A 310 28.28 -17.07 -2.33
C ASP A 310 26.75 -17.26 -2.34
N SER A 311 26.03 -16.30 -1.79
CA SER A 311 24.63 -16.48 -1.37
C SER A 311 23.88 -15.16 -1.37
N ASP A 312 24.00 -14.41 -2.45
CA ASP A 312 23.16 -13.24 -2.68
C ASP A 312 21.68 -13.63 -2.76
N LEU A 313 20.80 -12.69 -2.39
CA LEU A 313 19.35 -12.79 -2.57
C LEU A 313 18.93 -11.73 -3.60
N MET A 314 18.57 -12.16 -4.79
CA MET A 314 18.28 -11.27 -5.93
C MET A 314 16.97 -11.63 -6.62
N TYR A 315 16.49 -10.75 -7.49
CA TYR A 315 15.36 -11.04 -8.38
C TYR A 315 15.83 -11.60 -9.71
N TYR A 316 14.97 -12.35 -10.37
CA TYR A 316 15.19 -12.81 -11.74
C TYR A 316 14.87 -11.69 -12.74
N ASP A 317 15.70 -11.55 -13.76
CA ASP A 317 15.42 -10.68 -14.90
C ASP A 317 14.94 -11.52 -16.09
N SER A 318 13.65 -11.40 -16.39
CA SER A 318 13.03 -12.11 -17.51
C SER A 318 13.54 -11.67 -18.88
N LEU A 319 14.13 -10.48 -19.02
CA LEU A 319 14.68 -10.01 -20.29
C LEU A 319 16.07 -10.57 -20.58
N THR A 320 16.95 -10.56 -19.58
CA THR A 320 18.34 -11.01 -19.75
C THR A 320 18.55 -12.47 -19.39
N GLY A 321 17.59 -13.11 -18.70
CA GLY A 321 17.73 -14.44 -18.14
C GLY A 321 18.66 -14.50 -16.92
N GLY A 322 19.07 -13.33 -16.40
CA GLY A 322 20.03 -13.19 -15.30
C GLY A 322 19.39 -12.81 -13.96
N ALA A 323 20.21 -12.28 -13.07
CA ALA A 323 19.78 -11.68 -11.81
C ALA A 323 19.75 -10.15 -11.91
N THR A 324 18.82 -9.53 -11.20
CA THR A 324 18.66 -8.08 -11.10
C THR A 324 18.37 -7.67 -9.66
N THR A 325 18.65 -6.40 -9.36
CA THR A 325 18.40 -5.78 -8.04
C THR A 325 17.09 -5.01 -7.99
N SER A 326 16.29 -5.08 -9.05
CA SER A 326 15.01 -4.37 -9.17
C SER A 326 13.85 -5.33 -9.38
N ALA A 327 12.75 -5.13 -8.66
CA ALA A 327 11.55 -5.96 -8.67
C ALA A 327 10.71 -5.75 -9.95
N VAL A 328 11.36 -5.76 -11.11
CA VAL A 328 10.74 -5.66 -12.42
C VAL A 328 10.15 -6.99 -12.86
N TYR A 329 9.18 -6.94 -13.77
CA TYR A 329 8.56 -8.12 -14.39
C TYR A 329 7.91 -9.13 -13.43
N GLY A 330 7.34 -8.64 -12.31
CA GLY A 330 6.60 -9.48 -11.37
C GLY A 330 7.47 -10.37 -10.47
N ASN A 331 8.77 -10.10 -10.37
CA ASN A 331 9.68 -10.83 -9.48
C ASN A 331 9.93 -10.03 -8.20
N SER A 332 9.54 -10.55 -7.05
CA SER A 332 9.71 -9.84 -5.77
C SER A 332 9.76 -10.79 -4.58
N ILE A 333 10.39 -10.35 -3.49
CA ILE A 333 10.45 -11.12 -2.24
C ILE A 333 10.22 -10.26 -1.00
N ALA A 334 9.50 -10.80 -0.02
CA ALA A 334 9.40 -10.27 1.33
C ALA A 334 9.93 -11.27 2.37
N LEU A 335 10.71 -10.80 3.33
CA LEU A 335 11.14 -11.55 4.50
C LEU A 335 10.49 -10.94 5.76
N LEU A 336 9.57 -11.69 6.34
CA LEU A 336 8.77 -11.27 7.49
C LEU A 336 9.14 -12.13 8.71
N SER A 337 10.04 -11.62 9.54
CA SER A 337 10.54 -12.36 10.70
C SER A 337 9.77 -12.03 11.97
N SER A 338 9.51 -13.03 12.80
CA SER A 338 8.93 -12.85 14.13
C SER A 338 9.98 -12.49 15.19
N ASN A 339 11.24 -12.86 14.98
CA ASN A 339 12.31 -12.72 16.00
C ASN A 339 13.62 -12.09 15.51
N GLY A 340 13.81 -11.89 14.20
CA GLY A 340 14.99 -11.21 13.71
C GLY A 340 15.25 -11.42 12.22
N ILE A 341 15.91 -10.43 11.60
CA ILE A 341 16.52 -10.57 10.28
C ILE A 341 18.03 -10.41 10.42
N ASN A 342 18.75 -11.34 9.82
CA ASN A 342 20.20 -11.32 9.72
C ASN A 342 20.62 -11.29 8.24
N PHE A 343 21.55 -10.43 7.88
CA PHE A 343 22.25 -10.48 6.59
C PHE A 343 23.61 -11.12 6.81
N GLN A 344 23.93 -12.18 6.08
CA GLN A 344 25.14 -12.95 6.29
C GLN A 344 25.92 -13.09 4.97
N GLY A 345 26.99 -12.31 4.85
CA GLY A 345 27.90 -12.38 3.72
C GLY A 345 28.94 -13.48 3.91
N LYS A 346 29.51 -13.93 2.79
CA LYS A 346 30.58 -14.93 2.80
C LYS A 346 31.84 -14.37 3.46
N THR A 347 32.26 -14.97 4.56
CA THR A 347 33.49 -14.59 5.28
C THR A 347 34.66 -15.52 4.97
N THR A 348 34.41 -16.69 4.37
CA THR A 348 35.45 -17.64 3.97
C THR A 348 36.21 -17.17 2.72
N SER A 349 37.52 -17.44 2.65
CA SER A 349 38.38 -16.94 1.57
C SER A 349 38.05 -17.55 0.19
N PRO A 350 37.88 -16.74 -0.88
CA PRO A 350 37.80 -15.29 -0.85
C PRO A 350 36.44 -14.85 -0.29
N ALA A 351 36.48 -13.92 0.67
CA ALA A 351 35.28 -13.26 1.19
C ALA A 351 34.58 -12.50 0.05
N GLN A 352 33.27 -12.28 0.16
CA GLN A 352 32.50 -11.61 -0.90
C GLN A 352 31.57 -10.54 -0.35
N ASP A 353 31.21 -9.62 -1.26
CA ASP A 353 30.13 -8.68 -1.02
C ASP A 353 28.82 -9.46 -0.88
N LEU A 354 27.83 -8.87 -0.22
CA LEU A 354 26.50 -9.45 -0.10
C LEU A 354 25.49 -8.50 -0.73
N THR A 355 24.72 -9.01 -1.69
CA THR A 355 23.57 -8.32 -2.26
C THR A 355 22.28 -8.96 -1.76
N VAL A 356 21.40 -8.17 -1.16
CA VAL A 356 20.07 -8.61 -0.70
C VAL A 356 18.99 -7.70 -1.25
N CYS A 357 18.00 -8.31 -1.88
CA CYS A 357 16.85 -7.62 -2.45
C CYS A 357 15.56 -8.05 -1.74
N GLY A 358 14.66 -7.11 -1.44
CA GLY A 358 13.33 -7.44 -0.91
C GLY A 358 12.73 -6.42 0.03
N VAL A 359 11.56 -6.80 0.57
CA VAL A 359 10.92 -6.15 1.71
C VAL A 359 11.36 -6.87 2.98
N PHE A 360 11.97 -6.16 3.93
CA PHE A 360 12.50 -6.72 5.18
C PHE A 360 11.72 -6.19 6.38
N PHE A 361 10.88 -7.04 6.98
CA PHE A 361 10.15 -6.70 8.19
C PHE A 361 10.60 -7.54 9.38
N ASN A 362 11.31 -6.88 10.30
CA ASN A 362 11.77 -7.44 11.56
C ASN A 362 10.83 -7.03 12.71
N ARG A 363 10.12 -8.01 13.29
CA ARG A 363 9.24 -7.79 14.45
C ARG A 363 9.96 -7.79 15.79
N SER A 364 11.25 -8.14 15.83
CA SER A 364 12.00 -8.13 17.07
C SER A 364 12.22 -6.72 17.61
N SER A 365 12.54 -6.65 18.90
CA SER A 365 12.97 -5.40 19.54
C SER A 365 14.32 -4.91 19.00
N SER A 366 15.12 -5.81 18.42
CA SER A 366 16.47 -5.54 17.96
C SER A 366 16.50 -4.98 16.53
N ASN A 367 17.63 -4.35 16.19
CA ASN A 367 17.94 -3.96 14.82
C ASN A 367 18.13 -5.19 13.93
N ILE A 368 18.07 -4.99 12.61
CA ILE A 368 18.51 -6.01 11.65
C ILE A 368 20.03 -6.16 11.80
N SER A 369 20.54 -7.37 11.92
CA SER A 369 21.99 -7.60 12.01
C SER A 369 22.57 -7.85 10.62
N ALA A 370 23.81 -7.44 10.38
CA ALA A 370 24.51 -7.70 9.12
C ALA A 370 25.96 -8.06 9.38
N THR A 371 26.35 -9.29 9.05
CA THR A 371 27.69 -9.83 9.25
C THR A 371 28.39 -10.14 7.94
N GLY A 372 29.65 -9.72 7.77
CA GLY A 372 30.44 -9.97 6.57
C GLY A 372 31.94 -9.77 6.75
N GLY A 373 32.68 -9.75 5.64
CA GLY A 373 34.14 -9.56 5.64
C GLY A 373 34.58 -8.08 5.65
N ALA A 374 35.68 -7.77 6.35
CA ALA A 374 36.17 -6.40 6.59
C ALA A 374 36.50 -5.59 5.32
N THR A 375 36.78 -6.27 4.21
CA THR A 375 37.07 -5.66 2.91
C THR A 375 35.89 -5.68 1.96
N LYS A 376 34.72 -6.12 2.43
CA LYS A 376 33.53 -6.39 1.64
C LYS A 376 32.37 -5.49 2.04
N LYS A 377 31.38 -5.41 1.16
CA LYS A 377 30.26 -4.47 1.26
C LYS A 377 28.93 -5.20 1.34
N LEU A 378 27.98 -4.57 2.01
CA LEU A 378 26.56 -4.89 1.96
C LEU A 378 25.87 -3.98 0.95
N HIS A 379 25.14 -4.59 0.01
CA HIS A 379 24.25 -3.93 -0.93
C HIS A 379 22.81 -4.37 -0.65
N LEU A 380 21.97 -3.47 -0.16
CA LEU A 380 20.55 -3.71 0.06
C LEU A 380 19.72 -2.93 -0.96
N TYR A 381 18.81 -3.62 -1.64
CA TYR A 381 17.83 -3.04 -2.55
C TYR A 381 16.40 -3.38 -2.10
N GLY A 382 15.63 -2.39 -1.70
CA GLY A 382 14.24 -2.56 -1.27
C GLY A 382 13.90 -1.78 0.00
N VAL A 383 13.05 -2.36 0.84
CA VAL A 383 12.42 -1.69 1.99
C VAL A 383 12.80 -2.37 3.29
N ARG A 384 12.91 -1.61 4.38
CA ARG A 384 13.15 -2.16 5.73
C ARG A 384 12.40 -1.40 6.80
N ASN A 385 12.03 -2.12 7.86
CA ASN A 385 11.27 -1.58 8.99
C ASN A 385 12.14 -1.25 10.25
N LYS A 386 13.46 -1.45 10.14
CA LYS A 386 14.45 -1.33 11.22
C LYS A 386 15.80 -0.88 10.64
N PRO A 387 16.65 -0.22 11.45
CA PRO A 387 18.02 0.06 11.07
C PRO A 387 18.87 -1.22 11.05
N ILE A 388 20.04 -1.14 10.41
CA ILE A 388 20.97 -2.26 10.26
C ILE A 388 22.20 -2.03 11.15
N THR A 389 22.51 -3.01 11.99
CA THR A 389 23.75 -3.06 12.77
C THR A 389 24.77 -3.86 11.97
N LEU A 390 25.81 -3.18 11.49
CA LEU A 390 26.88 -3.78 10.70
C LEU A 390 27.96 -4.32 11.63
N SER A 391 28.31 -5.60 11.46
CA SER A 391 29.47 -6.24 12.07
C SER A 391 30.34 -6.84 10.97
N GLY A 392 31.58 -6.38 10.85
CA GLY A 392 32.54 -6.99 9.95
C GLY A 392 32.48 -6.54 8.48
N PHE A 393 31.37 -6.02 7.92
CA PHE A 393 31.45 -5.38 6.58
C PHE A 393 32.29 -4.09 6.62
N GLY A 394 33.14 -3.92 5.61
CA GLY A 394 33.91 -2.69 5.39
C GLY A 394 33.04 -1.51 4.99
N GLY A 395 33.62 -0.30 4.95
CA GLY A 395 32.91 0.90 4.50
C GLY A 395 32.42 0.81 3.05
N GLY A 396 31.47 1.69 2.67
CA GLY A 396 30.91 1.76 1.32
C GLY A 396 29.66 0.90 1.07
N ASN A 397 28.93 0.54 2.14
CA ASN A 397 27.64 -0.15 2.07
C ASN A 397 26.57 0.73 1.40
N SER A 398 25.66 0.13 0.64
CA SER A 398 24.56 0.85 -0.03
C SER A 398 23.20 0.32 0.40
N MET A 399 22.27 1.23 0.67
CA MET A 399 20.88 0.92 0.99
C MET A 399 19.98 1.72 0.06
N VAL A 400 19.46 1.07 -0.98
CA VAL A 400 18.72 1.69 -2.07
C VAL A 400 17.26 1.27 -2.01
N TYR A 401 16.34 2.21 -2.20
CA TYR A 401 14.92 1.90 -2.33
C TYR A 401 14.62 1.38 -3.74
N ASP A 402 13.93 0.24 -3.82
CA ASP A 402 13.47 -0.34 -5.07
C ASP A 402 12.04 0.12 -5.38
N VAL A 403 11.93 1.07 -6.31
CA VAL A 403 10.66 1.72 -6.68
C VAL A 403 9.64 0.75 -7.28
N TRP A 404 10.08 -0.39 -7.81
CA TRP A 404 9.22 -1.34 -8.50
C TRP A 404 8.49 -2.29 -7.54
N LEU A 405 8.86 -2.31 -6.25
CA LEU A 405 8.15 -3.08 -5.22
C LEU A 405 6.70 -2.61 -5.03
N ASN A 406 6.38 -1.35 -5.32
CA ASN A 406 5.00 -0.87 -5.28
C ASN A 406 4.18 -1.43 -6.46
N SER A 407 4.79 -1.56 -7.64
CA SER A 407 4.11 -2.14 -8.82
C SER A 407 4.04 -3.66 -8.80
N ASN A 408 5.01 -4.33 -8.16
CA ASN A 408 5.09 -5.79 -8.09
C ASN A 408 5.27 -6.26 -6.63
N PRO A 409 4.33 -5.97 -5.72
CA PRO A 409 4.51 -6.29 -4.31
C PRO A 409 4.50 -7.82 -4.06
N PRO A 410 5.30 -8.32 -3.10
CA PRO A 410 5.17 -9.69 -2.61
C PRO A 410 3.77 -9.96 -2.03
N PRO A 411 3.25 -11.19 -2.10
CA PRO A 411 1.91 -11.53 -1.62
C PRO A 411 1.81 -11.51 -0.09
N GLY A 412 0.62 -11.23 0.45
CA GLY A 412 0.38 -11.32 1.90
C GLY A 412 1.04 -10.21 2.73
N LEU A 413 1.39 -9.10 2.09
CA LEU A 413 1.68 -7.84 2.79
C LEU A 413 0.34 -7.16 3.17
N PRO A 414 0.28 -6.38 4.27
CA PRO A 414 -0.91 -5.61 4.59
C PRO A 414 -1.11 -4.50 3.57
N GLU A 415 -2.29 -4.39 2.99
CA GLU A 415 -2.59 -3.42 1.95
C GLU A 415 -3.68 -2.44 2.38
N ARG A 416 -3.49 -1.17 2.04
CA ARG A 416 -4.42 -0.08 2.34
C ARG A 416 -5.13 0.34 1.05
N PRO A 417 -6.46 0.57 1.10
CA PRO A 417 -7.19 1.06 -0.04
C PRO A 417 -6.87 2.54 -0.30
N VAL A 418 -6.56 2.86 -1.55
CA VAL A 418 -6.35 4.21 -2.06
C VAL A 418 -7.34 4.43 -3.21
N ILE A 419 -8.18 5.44 -3.09
CA ILE A 419 -9.11 5.82 -4.17
C ILE A 419 -8.30 6.48 -5.28
N ILE A 420 -8.31 5.89 -6.49
CA ILE A 420 -7.64 6.48 -7.66
C ILE A 420 -8.60 7.44 -8.38
N THR A 421 -9.84 7.01 -8.60
CA THR A 421 -10.85 7.79 -9.32
C THR A 421 -12.24 7.52 -8.78
N TRP A 422 -13.08 8.54 -8.86
CA TRP A 422 -14.49 8.50 -8.50
C TRP A 422 -15.25 9.45 -9.43
N TYR A 423 -16.17 8.91 -10.23
CA TYR A 423 -17.13 9.73 -10.97
C TYR A 423 -18.55 9.12 -10.97
N MET A 424 -19.55 9.99 -11.05
CA MET A 424 -20.95 9.60 -11.24
C MET A 424 -21.38 9.85 -12.69
N ARG A 425 -22.18 8.93 -13.24
CA ARG A 425 -22.89 9.08 -14.51
C ARG A 425 -24.40 9.11 -14.27
#